data_AF-A0A396HRB9-F1
#
_entry.id   AF-A0A396HRB9-F1
#
_cell.length_a   1.000
_cell.length_b   1.000
_cell.length_c   1.000
_cell.angle_alpha   90.00
_cell.angle_beta   90.00
_cell.angle_gamma   90.00
#
_symmetry.space_group_name_H-M   'P 1'
#
loop_
_entity.id
_entity.type
_entity.pdbx_description
1 polymer ?
#
loop_
_entity_poly.entity_id
_entity_poly.type
_entity_poly.pdbx_seq_one_letter_code
_entity_poly.pdbx_strand_id
1 'polypeptide(L)' 'MYEKLILYCCGKDKVDVAIDVVDKMCEAGFTLSSHVMQSVLETCSETDQQFRVLYVLRKAAFC' A
#
# COMPACT_ATOMS: atom_id res chain seq x y z
N MET A 1 -0.91 1.35 13.39
CA MET A 1 0.49 1.85 13.34
C MET A 1 1.04 1.79 11.91
N TYR A 2 0.89 0.65 11.22
CA TYR A 2 1.24 0.47 9.81
C TYR A 2 0.57 1.48 8.87
N GLU A 3 -0.72 1.76 9.03
CA GLU A 3 -1.45 2.72 8.18
C GLU A 3 -0.81 4.10 8.09
N LYS A 4 -0.39 4.68 9.22
CA LYS A 4 0.29 6.00 9.25
C LYS A 4 1.63 5.96 8.51
N LEU A 5 2.35 4.85 8.58
CA LEU A 5 3.61 4.66 7.86
C LEU A 5 3.37 4.52 6.35
N ILE A 6 2.33 3.77 5.96
CA ILE A 6 1.94 3.60 4.55
C ILE A 6 1.55 4.96 3.96
N LEU A 7 0.67 5.72 4.64
CA LEU A 7 0.27 7.06 4.21
C LEU A 7 1.45 8.03 4.12
N TYR A 8 2.38 7.97 5.08
CA TYR A 8 3.60 8.79 5.05
C TYR A 8 4.49 8.44 3.84
N CYS A 9 4.59 7.16 3.49
CA CYS A 9 5.35 6.73 2.32
C CYS A 9 4.66 7.13 1.01
N CYS A 10 3.33 7.04 0.96
CA CYS A 10 2.51 7.48 -0.17
C CYS A 10 2.71 8.99 -0.42
N GLY A 11 2.61 9.82 0.61
CA GLY A 11 2.85 11.27 0.50
C GLY A 11 4.30 11.68 0.21
N LYS A 12 5.23 10.73 0.09
CA LYS A 12 6.64 10.95 -0.31
C LYS A 12 7.02 10.21 -1.59
N ASP A 13 6.03 9.70 -2.34
CA ASP A 13 6.24 8.89 -3.55
C ASP A 13 7.12 7.65 -3.32
N LYS A 14 7.21 7.17 -2.07
CA LYS A 14 7.98 5.98 -1.71
C LYS A 14 7.12 4.74 -1.79
N VAL A 15 6.61 4.45 -2.99
CA VAL A 15 5.69 3.33 -3.26
C VAL A 15 6.31 1.99 -2.86
N ASP A 16 7.59 1.76 -3.16
CA ASP A 16 8.31 0.53 -2.75
C ASP A 16 8.24 0.28 -1.24
N VAL A 17 8.42 1.32 -0.44
CA VAL A 17 8.40 1.23 1.03
C VAL A 17 6.97 1.07 1.53
N ALA A 18 6.01 1.77 0.92
CA ALA A 18 4.60 1.62 1.24
C ALA A 18 4.15 0.16 1.06
N ILE A 19 4.59 -0.48 -0.03
CA ILE A 19 4.28 -1.88 -0.34
C ILE A 19 4.94 -2.84 0.66
N ASP A 20 6.21 -2.65 1.00
CA ASP A 20 6.91 -3.47 2.01
C ASP A 20 6.19 -3.42 3.38
N VAL A 21 5.67 -2.24 3.74
CA VAL A 21 4.89 -2.07 4.97
C VAL A 21 3.53 -2.76 4.88
N VAL A 22 2.85 -2.74 3.72
CA VAL A 22 1.62 -3.50 3.47
C VAL A 22 1.89 -5.00 3.62
N ASP A 23 2.99 -5.50 3.06
CA ASP A 23 3.37 -6.91 3.16
C ASP A 23 3.60 -7.33 4.62
N LYS A 24 4.37 -6.55 5.39
CA LYS A 24 4.57 -6.80 6.83
C LYS A 24 3.28 -6.78 7.64
N MET A 25 2.37 -5.87 7.29
CA MET A 25 1.08 -5.75 7.95
C MET A 25 0.21 -7.00 7.71
N CYS A 26 0.19 -7.46 6.47
CA CYS A 26 -0.47 -8.68 6.05
C CYS A 26 0.12 -9.95 6.67
N GLU A 27 1.45 -10.08 6.69
CA GLU A 27 2.15 -11.18 7.36
C GLU A 27 1.85 -11.23 8.86
N ALA A 28 1.61 -10.07 9.47
CA ALA A 28 1.20 -9.97 10.87
C ALA A 28 -0.31 -10.19 11.08
N GLY A 29 -1.08 -10.53 10.03
CA GLY A 29 -2.51 -10.85 10.11
C GLY A 29 -3.44 -9.65 10.22
N PHE A 30 -2.96 -8.45 9.89
CA PHE A 30 -3.77 -7.23 9.89
C PHE A 30 -4.37 -6.95 8.51
N THR A 31 -5.62 -6.52 8.48
CA THR A 31 -6.35 -6.14 7.27
C THR A 31 -6.13 -4.69 6.90
N LEU A 32 -5.96 -4.43 5.59
CA LEU A 32 -5.75 -3.10 5.05
C LEU A 32 -7.06 -2.29 5.05
N SER A 33 -7.04 -1.09 5.63
CA SER A 33 -8.18 -0.18 5.55
C SER A 33 -8.37 0.35 4.12
N SER A 34 -9.63 0.54 3.73
CA SER A 34 -10.02 1.11 2.44
C SER A 34 -9.38 2.47 2.17
N HIS A 35 -9.23 3.29 3.21
CA HIS A 35 -8.58 4.61 3.10
C HIS A 35 -7.10 4.50 2.72
N VAL A 36 -6.37 3.58 3.35
CA VAL A 36 -4.96 3.33 3.06
C VAL A 36 -4.80 2.73 1.67
N MET A 37 -5.69 1.80 1.31
CA MET A 37 -5.71 1.21 -0.03
C MET A 37 -5.88 2.28 -1.11
N GLN A 38 -6.83 3.21 -0.94
CA GLN A 38 -7.01 4.31 -1.90
C GLN A 38 -5.75 5.17 -2.04
N SER A 39 -5.13 5.62 -0.94
CA SER A 39 -3.92 6.43 -1.04
C SER A 39 -2.76 5.71 -1.74
N VAL A 40 -2.59 4.40 -1.50
CA VAL A 40 -1.57 3.61 -2.19
C VAL A 40 -1.87 3.53 -3.69
N LEU A 41 -3.14 3.33 -4.08
CA LEU A 41 -3.57 3.28 -5.48
C LEU A 41 -3.33 4.62 -6.20
N GLU A 42 -3.65 5.73 -5.54
CA GLU A 42 -3.45 7.08 -6.07
C GLU A 42 -1.95 7.34 -6.31
N THR A 43 -1.10 7.11 -5.31
CA THR A 43 0.36 7.30 -5.48
C THR A 43 0.96 6.36 -6.53
N CYS A 44 0.48 5.11 -6.66
CA CYS A 44 0.94 4.22 -7.73
C CYS A 44 0.51 4.70 -9.13
N SER A 45 -0.65 5.35 -9.24
CA SER A 45 -1.13 5.93 -10.49
C SER A 45 -0.34 7.17 -10.88
N GLU A 46 0.08 7.98 -9.91
CA GLU A 46 0.87 9.20 -10.14
C GLU A 46 2.33 8.92 -10.52
N THR A 47 2.86 7.76 -10.11
CA THR A 47 4.28 7.38 -10.31
C THR A 47 4.53 6.47 -11.52
N ASP A 48 3.55 6.31 -12.43
CA ASP A 48 3.58 5.40 -13.58
C ASP A 48 3.80 3.91 -13.21
N GLN A 49 3.62 3.56 -11.93
CA GLN A 49 3.82 2.20 -11.40
C GLN A 49 2.53 1.38 -11.41
N GLN A 50 1.74 1.45 -12.49
CA GLN A 50 0.44 0.78 -12.58
C GLN A 50 0.51 -0.75 -12.38
N PHE A 51 1.63 -1.40 -12.74
CA PHE A 51 1.81 -2.84 -12.47
C PHE A 51 1.81 -3.19 -10.98
N ARG A 52 2.19 -2.23 -10.11
CA ARG A 52 2.23 -2.42 -8.65
C ARG A 52 0.86 -2.23 -7.99
N VAL A 53 -0.07 -1.54 -8.66
CA VAL A 53 -1.48 -1.45 -8.24
C VAL A 53 -2.09 -2.85 -8.14
N LEU A 54 -1.87 -3.68 -9.16
CA LEU A 54 -2.40 -5.06 -9.18
C LEU A 54 -1.80 -5.91 -8.06
N TYR A 55 -0.52 -5.70 -7.73
CA TYR A 55 0.14 -6.36 -6.62
C TYR A 55 -0.51 -5.99 -5.28
N VAL A 56 -0.71 -4.70 -5.03
CA VAL A 56 -1.33 -4.19 -3.79
C VAL A 56 -2.77 -4.67 -3.66
N LEU A 57 -3.57 -4.60 -4.72
CA LEU A 57 -4.96 -5.08 -4.72
C LEU A 57 -5.04 -6.58 -4.45
N ARG A 58 -4.17 -7.36 -5.08
CA ARG A 58 -4.09 -8.81 -4.85
C ARG A 58 -3.62 -9.12 -3.43
N LYS A 59 -2.70 -8.35 -2.85
CA LYS A 59 -2.29 -8.57 -1.46
C LYS A 59 -3.41 -8.21 -0.49
N ALA A 60 -4.00 -7.02 -0.63
CA ALA A 60 -5.08 -6.56 0.24
C ALA A 60 -6.31 -7.47 0.23
N ALA A 61 -6.58 -8.22 -0.85
CA ALA A 61 -7.68 -9.18 -0.92
C ALA A 61 -7.40 -10.53 -0.23
N PHE A 62 -6.14 -10.83 0.08
CA PHE A 62 -5.70 -12.08 0.72
C PHE A 62 -5.13 -11.85 2.13
N CYS A 63 -5.19 -10.61 2.60
CA CYS A 63 -5.13 -10.21 3.99
C CYS A 63 -6.59 -9.98 4.45
#